data_AF-A0A418AF40-F1
#
_entry.id   AF-A0A418AF40-F1
#
_cell.length_a   1.000
_cell.length_b   1.000
_cell.length_c   1.000
_cell.angle_alpha   90.00
_cell.angle_beta   90.00
_cell.angle_gamma   90.00
#
_symmetry.space_group_name_H-M   'P 1'
#
loop_
_entity.id
_entity.type
_entity.pdbx_description
1 polymer ?
#
loop_
_entity_poly.entity_id
_entity_poly.type
_entity_poly.pdbx_seq_one_letter_code
_entity_poly.pdbx_strand_id
1 'polypeptide(L)'
;DPRESAGEALTIADAKGEAWMFHILPDDSGASAVWVAQRVPDTHITVVANEFMIHQVNLADTDNFMGSTNMHEIAERNGSRSFAQLNQRSPGVGSNRNGGHFERAISIYDATYTFVTSIHPTNVNLGFLWFGPYAPHATIYVPIFVRTADVPAEVGRGSLRQFNSSSLFWANLAVGNYASLWYKFTRPVMADTQRRVEDVAGALRCCATHAAIHAMVCSHAVDTELAVVYDEAQAALAKEGDVGVTSVLTRASNKFASTGLAAATALFQDLVTRFHNGSVVIKSTEHSFSVQYMGYPTWWLDSVGYYNSTQAGLDDSPCNVYVSGGIIAAFCVLVVGAMAAGFILGQRASIKLKRGYAFIQ
;
A
#
# COMPACT_ATOMS: atom_id res chain seq x y z
N ASP A 1 -4.70 30.34 13.70
CA ASP A 1 -5.71 31.30 13.19
C ASP A 1 -6.26 30.73 11.87
N PRO A 2 -7.58 30.74 11.58
CA PRO A 2 -8.09 30.29 10.27
C PRO A 2 -7.47 31.06 9.07
N ARG A 3 -6.78 32.18 9.32
CA ARG A 3 -5.98 32.93 8.33
C ARG A 3 -4.56 32.39 8.11
N GLU A 4 -4.06 31.48 8.94
CA GLU A 4 -2.67 30.97 8.84
C GLU A 4 -2.52 29.80 7.86
N SER A 5 -3.61 29.28 7.28
CA SER A 5 -3.57 28.17 6.31
C SER A 5 -4.81 28.18 5.39
N ALA A 6 -5.10 29.33 4.78
CA ALA A 6 -6.28 29.50 3.91
C ALA A 6 -5.94 29.49 2.40
N GLY A 7 -4.67 29.26 2.05
CA GLY A 7 -4.23 29.18 0.66
C GLY A 7 -4.47 27.80 0.05
N GLU A 8 -4.89 27.77 -1.21
CA GLU A 8 -5.16 26.54 -1.95
C GLU A 8 -4.33 26.48 -3.24
N ALA A 9 -4.00 25.25 -3.64
CA ALA A 9 -3.25 24.92 -4.82
C ALA A 9 -4.09 24.00 -5.71
N LEU A 10 -4.46 24.48 -6.90
CA LEU A 10 -5.27 23.74 -7.86
C LEU A 10 -4.48 23.53 -9.15
N THR A 11 -4.68 22.37 -9.76
CA THR A 11 -4.13 22.05 -11.08
C THR A 11 -5.26 21.96 -12.09
N ILE A 12 -5.10 22.61 -13.23
CA ILE A 12 -6.08 22.58 -14.32
C ILE A 12 -5.37 22.03 -15.55
N ALA A 13 -5.97 21.05 -16.22
CA ALA A 13 -5.44 20.53 -17.47
C ALA A 13 -6.57 20.27 -18.47
N ASP A 14 -6.26 20.33 -19.76
CA ASP A 14 -7.24 20.11 -20.82
C ASP A 14 -6.76 19.12 -21.90
N ALA A 15 -7.67 18.79 -22.82
CA ALA A 15 -7.40 17.84 -23.91
C ALA A 15 -6.46 18.40 -24.99
N LYS A 16 -6.21 19.72 -25.00
CA LYS A 16 -5.29 20.37 -25.94
C LYS A 16 -3.83 20.27 -25.47
N GLY A 17 -3.60 19.71 -24.29
CA GLY A 17 -2.27 19.51 -23.71
C GLY A 17 -1.82 20.69 -22.85
N GLU A 18 -2.71 21.62 -22.51
CA GLU A 18 -2.37 22.68 -21.57
C GLU A 18 -2.53 22.20 -20.13
N ALA A 19 -1.58 22.56 -19.28
CA ALA A 19 -1.65 22.36 -17.84
C ALA A 19 -1.27 23.65 -17.12
N TRP A 20 -1.98 23.97 -16.06
CA TRP A 20 -1.81 25.20 -15.28
C TRP A 20 -1.74 24.86 -13.80
N MET A 21 -0.78 25.48 -13.12
CA MET A 21 -0.71 25.55 -11.67
C MET A 21 -1.39 26.83 -11.21
N PHE A 22 -2.38 26.73 -10.33
CA PHE A 22 -3.16 27.87 -9.82
C PHE A 22 -3.05 27.93 -8.30
N HIS A 23 -2.58 29.06 -7.78
CA HIS A 23 -2.55 29.35 -6.34
C HIS A 23 -3.51 30.47 -6.01
N ILE A 24 -4.25 30.32 -4.92
CA ILE A 24 -5.20 31.30 -4.41
C ILE A 24 -5.10 31.40 -2.90
N LEU A 25 -5.26 32.60 -2.34
CA LEU A 25 -5.44 32.82 -0.91
C LEU A 25 -6.34 34.04 -0.67
N PRO A 26 -6.90 34.21 0.54
CA PRO A 26 -7.57 35.45 0.92
C PRO A 26 -6.64 36.65 0.80
N ASP A 27 -7.19 37.81 0.45
CA ASP A 27 -6.46 39.07 0.54
C ASP A 27 -6.27 39.52 2.00
N ASP A 28 -5.54 40.61 2.20
CA ASP A 28 -5.25 41.15 3.53
C ASP A 28 -6.48 41.75 4.22
N SER A 29 -7.54 42.06 3.47
CA SER A 29 -8.83 42.49 4.01
C SER A 29 -9.69 41.31 4.51
N GLY A 30 -9.44 40.10 4.01
CA GLY A 30 -10.28 38.93 4.23
C GLY A 30 -11.63 38.97 3.51
N ALA A 31 -11.86 39.99 2.66
CA ALA A 31 -13.09 40.17 1.90
C ALA A 31 -12.96 39.81 0.42
N SER A 32 -11.73 39.54 -0.05
CA SER A 32 -11.45 39.12 -1.42
C SER A 32 -10.37 38.03 -1.47
N ALA A 33 -9.94 37.68 -2.67
CA ALA A 33 -8.87 36.71 -2.89
C ALA A 33 -7.79 37.28 -3.82
N VAL A 34 -6.55 36.87 -3.57
CA VAL A 34 -5.41 37.09 -4.46
C VAL A 34 -5.03 35.75 -5.06
N TRP A 35 -4.76 35.73 -6.36
CA TRP A 35 -4.42 34.50 -7.04
C TRP A 35 -3.38 34.71 -8.14
N VAL A 36 -2.71 33.63 -8.51
CA VAL A 36 -1.81 33.54 -9.66
C VAL A 36 -1.88 32.15 -10.28
N ALA A 37 -1.82 32.09 -11.60
CA ALA A 37 -1.70 30.87 -12.38
C ALA A 37 -0.44 30.92 -13.23
N GLN A 38 0.25 29.79 -13.33
CA GLN A 38 1.39 29.59 -14.23
C GLN A 38 1.14 28.38 -15.12
N ARG A 39 1.33 28.54 -16.44
CA ARG A 39 1.31 27.43 -17.40
C ARG A 39 2.50 26.53 -17.12
N VAL A 40 2.25 25.22 -17.01
CA VAL A 40 3.30 24.21 -16.96
C VAL A 40 3.77 23.98 -18.40
N PRO A 41 5.05 24.20 -18.73
CA PRO A 41 5.53 23.97 -20.09
C PRO A 41 5.37 22.50 -20.51
N ASP A 42 5.17 22.26 -21.80
CA ASP A 42 4.86 20.94 -22.36
C ASP A 42 5.91 19.85 -22.04
N THR A 43 7.15 20.25 -21.77
CA THR A 43 8.27 19.34 -21.43
C THR A 43 8.53 19.21 -19.93
N HIS A 44 7.71 19.82 -19.08
CA HIS A 44 7.91 19.91 -17.65
C HIS A 44 6.85 19.14 -16.86
N ILE A 45 7.22 18.80 -15.62
CA ILE A 45 6.29 18.33 -14.60
C ILE A 45 6.36 19.29 -13.42
N THR A 46 5.25 19.44 -12.71
CA THR A 46 5.20 20.16 -11.42
C THR A 46 4.82 19.18 -10.31
N VAL A 47 5.40 19.37 -9.13
CA VAL A 47 5.10 18.59 -7.94
C VAL A 47 4.69 19.58 -6.85
N VAL A 48 3.48 19.44 -6.35
CA VAL A 48 2.88 20.36 -5.38
C VAL A 48 2.69 19.61 -4.07
N ALA A 49 3.43 20.03 -3.05
CA ALA A 49 3.19 19.60 -1.68
C ALA A 49 2.23 20.59 -0.99
N ASN A 50 2.18 20.57 0.34
CA ASN A 50 1.41 21.56 1.11
C ASN A 50 2.15 22.92 1.19
N GLU A 51 2.68 23.40 0.06
CA GLU A 51 3.37 24.70 -0.09
C GLU A 51 3.20 25.23 -1.53
N PHE A 52 3.19 26.57 -1.69
CA PHE A 52 3.12 27.20 -3.00
C PHE A 52 4.44 27.08 -3.78
N MET A 53 4.33 26.62 -5.02
CA MET A 53 5.46 26.35 -5.92
C MET A 53 5.72 27.45 -6.98
N ILE A 54 4.82 28.43 -7.13
CA ILE A 54 5.00 29.55 -8.07
C ILE A 54 5.77 30.64 -7.33
N HIS A 55 7.09 30.63 -7.48
CA HIS A 55 7.99 31.53 -6.74
C HIS A 55 8.25 32.87 -7.45
N GLN A 56 8.24 32.86 -8.78
CA GLN A 56 8.48 34.04 -9.61
C GLN A 56 7.28 34.25 -10.52
N VAL A 57 6.79 35.49 -10.55
CA VAL A 57 5.60 35.86 -11.32
C VAL A 57 5.96 37.00 -12.27
N ASN A 58 5.61 36.84 -13.54
CA ASN A 58 5.72 37.89 -14.55
C ASN A 58 4.36 38.06 -15.25
N LEU A 59 3.49 38.94 -14.73
CA LEU A 59 2.16 39.18 -15.32
C LEU A 59 2.21 39.88 -16.69
N ALA A 60 3.39 40.34 -17.15
CA ALA A 60 3.55 40.83 -18.51
C ALA A 60 3.70 39.70 -19.54
N ASP A 61 4.09 38.49 -19.10
CA ASP A 61 4.11 37.28 -19.92
C ASP A 61 2.72 36.61 -19.85
N THR A 62 1.79 37.13 -20.64
CA THR A 62 0.40 36.68 -20.68
C THR A 62 0.21 35.27 -21.25
N ASP A 63 1.24 34.71 -21.90
CA ASP A 63 1.21 33.36 -22.46
C ASP A 63 1.42 32.31 -21.36
N ASN A 64 2.20 32.65 -20.32
CA ASN A 64 2.54 31.72 -19.24
C ASN A 64 1.99 32.12 -17.87
N PHE A 65 1.53 33.35 -17.68
CA PHE A 65 1.03 33.83 -16.39
C PHE A 65 -0.32 34.53 -16.48
N MET A 66 -1.15 34.29 -15.47
CA MET A 66 -2.38 35.04 -15.19
C MET A 66 -2.47 35.30 -13.68
N GLY A 67 -3.06 36.39 -13.23
CA GLY A 67 -3.19 36.64 -11.79
C GLY A 67 -3.71 38.01 -11.42
N SER A 68 -3.90 38.23 -10.12
CA SER A 68 -4.35 39.50 -9.56
C SER A 68 -3.32 40.61 -9.76
N THR A 69 -3.75 41.76 -10.30
CA THR A 69 -2.86 42.92 -10.55
C THR A 69 -2.34 43.58 -9.27
N ASN A 70 -3.08 43.47 -8.16
CA ASN A 70 -2.72 44.02 -6.85
C ASN A 70 -1.88 43.07 -5.98
N MET A 71 -1.44 41.94 -6.53
CA MET A 71 -0.69 40.90 -5.79
C MET A 71 0.61 41.42 -5.16
N HIS A 72 1.38 42.23 -5.88
CA HIS A 72 2.64 42.78 -5.37
C HIS A 72 2.39 43.78 -4.23
N GLU A 73 1.39 44.64 -4.38
CA GLU A 73 0.98 45.58 -3.33
C GLU A 73 0.53 44.85 -2.05
N ILE A 74 -0.21 43.75 -2.19
CA ILE A 74 -0.63 42.93 -1.05
C ILE A 74 0.56 42.24 -0.40
N ALA A 75 1.51 41.73 -1.18
CA ALA A 75 2.72 41.11 -0.65
C ALA A 75 3.56 42.12 0.17
N GLU A 76 3.77 43.32 -0.37
CA GLU A 76 4.51 44.41 0.28
C GLU A 76 3.86 44.83 1.60
N ARG A 77 2.53 45.03 1.62
CA ARG A 77 1.79 45.40 2.84
C ARG A 77 1.89 44.35 3.95
N ASN A 78 2.06 43.08 3.60
CA ASN A 78 2.24 41.98 4.55
C ASN A 78 3.71 41.71 4.94
N GLY A 79 4.66 42.53 4.47
CA GLY A 79 6.08 42.35 4.74
C GLY A 79 6.73 41.19 3.97
N SER A 80 6.04 40.67 2.95
CA SER A 80 6.53 39.61 2.06
C SER A 80 7.13 40.21 0.79
N ARG A 81 8.21 39.63 0.26
CA ARG A 81 8.86 40.05 -0.99
C ARG A 81 8.29 39.35 -2.23
N SER A 82 7.45 38.33 -2.05
CA SER A 82 6.76 37.62 -3.13
C SER A 82 5.45 36.99 -2.67
N PHE A 83 4.59 36.65 -3.63
CA PHE A 83 3.32 35.97 -3.38
C PHE A 83 3.49 34.59 -2.71
N ALA A 84 4.49 33.80 -3.11
CA ALA A 84 4.79 32.52 -2.48
C ALA A 84 5.08 32.64 -0.97
N GLN A 85 5.72 33.74 -0.55
CA GLN A 85 6.04 34.00 0.85
C GLN A 85 4.81 34.31 1.71
N LEU A 86 3.67 34.66 1.12
CA LEU A 86 2.42 34.85 1.87
C LEU A 86 1.92 33.54 2.50
N ASN A 87 2.24 32.38 1.91
CA ASN A 87 1.82 31.07 2.41
C ASN A 87 2.88 30.36 3.30
N GLN A 88 4.08 30.93 3.45
CA GLN A 88 5.19 30.29 4.18
C GLN A 88 5.10 30.40 5.71
N ARG A 89 3.94 30.76 6.27
CA ARG A 89 3.73 30.79 7.73
C ARG A 89 3.23 29.46 8.31
N SER A 90 3.34 28.36 7.56
CA SER A 90 2.98 27.04 8.07
C SER A 90 3.99 26.60 9.14
N PRO A 91 3.56 26.32 10.38
CA PRO A 91 4.47 25.84 11.41
C PRO A 91 4.95 24.44 11.02
N GLY A 92 6.22 24.36 10.61
CA GLY A 92 6.90 23.08 10.46
C GLY A 92 6.71 22.24 11.73
N VAL A 93 6.51 20.93 11.55
CA VAL A 93 6.22 20.01 12.64
C VAL A 93 7.43 19.92 13.58
N GLY A 94 7.41 20.67 14.69
CA GLY A 94 8.36 20.52 15.79
C GLY A 94 9.53 21.52 15.80
N SER A 95 9.28 22.79 16.15
CA SER A 95 10.31 23.82 16.32
C SER A 95 11.04 23.78 17.68
N ASN A 96 10.77 22.78 18.52
CA ASN A 96 11.20 22.80 19.92
C ASN A 96 12.69 22.44 20.14
N ARG A 97 13.43 21.94 19.14
CA ARG A 97 14.89 21.67 19.23
C ARG A 97 15.60 21.75 17.89
N ASN A 98 16.86 22.18 17.91
CA ASN A 98 17.77 22.08 16.76
C ASN A 98 18.11 20.61 16.48
N GLY A 99 17.72 20.11 15.31
CA GLY A 99 18.13 18.81 14.76
C GLY A 99 16.99 17.82 14.51
N GLY A 100 16.70 17.60 13.22
CA GLY A 100 16.01 16.42 12.69
C GLY A 100 14.48 16.49 12.66
N HIS A 101 13.91 16.84 11.51
CA HIS A 101 12.55 16.44 11.17
C HIS A 101 12.63 15.14 10.37
N PHE A 102 11.82 14.15 10.71
CA PHE A 102 11.56 13.06 9.78
C PHE A 102 10.73 13.62 8.64
N GLU A 103 11.15 13.36 7.41
CA GLU A 103 10.38 13.72 6.23
C GLU A 103 9.01 13.01 6.27
N ARG A 104 7.94 13.76 6.03
CA ARG A 104 6.61 13.17 5.86
C ARG A 104 6.58 12.41 4.54
N ALA A 105 6.28 11.12 4.58
CA ALA A 105 6.04 10.34 3.37
C ALA A 105 4.83 10.89 2.61
N ILE A 106 4.88 10.88 1.27
CA ILE A 106 3.75 11.30 0.43
C ILE A 106 2.58 10.33 0.59
N SER A 107 2.87 9.02 0.60
CA SER A 107 1.87 7.99 0.89
C SER A 107 1.84 7.71 2.38
N ILE A 108 0.67 7.92 2.99
CA ILE A 108 0.44 7.76 4.42
C ILE A 108 -0.93 7.12 4.65
N TYR A 109 -1.09 6.46 5.81
CA TYR A 109 -2.24 5.62 6.13
C TYR A 109 -3.56 6.38 6.35
N ASP A 110 -3.49 7.70 6.54
CA ASP A 110 -4.63 8.63 6.63
C ASP A 110 -5.12 9.09 5.25
N ALA A 111 -4.39 8.80 4.17
CA ALA A 111 -4.83 9.08 2.81
C ALA A 111 -6.13 8.30 2.53
N THR A 112 -7.20 9.05 2.27
CA THR A 112 -8.53 8.45 2.04
C THR A 112 -8.66 7.92 0.61
N TYR A 113 -8.04 8.59 -0.35
CA TYR A 113 -8.01 8.19 -1.75
C TYR A 113 -6.85 8.90 -2.47
N THR A 114 -6.56 8.41 -3.66
CA THR A 114 -5.62 8.96 -4.63
C THR A 114 -6.19 8.75 -6.02
N PHE A 115 -5.89 9.66 -6.94
CA PHE A 115 -6.35 9.53 -8.31
C PHE A 115 -5.38 10.12 -9.31
N VAL A 116 -5.46 9.63 -10.55
CA VAL A 116 -4.81 10.24 -11.71
C VAL A 116 -5.90 10.55 -12.74
N THR A 117 -6.02 11.81 -13.12
CA THR A 117 -6.91 12.24 -14.21
C THR A 117 -6.29 11.86 -15.54
N SER A 118 -6.98 11.05 -16.33
CA SER A 118 -6.59 10.68 -17.70
C SER A 118 -7.51 11.39 -18.69
N ILE A 119 -6.95 12.33 -19.45
CA ILE A 119 -7.68 13.07 -20.47
C ILE A 119 -7.41 12.41 -21.82
N HIS A 120 -8.47 12.07 -22.55
CA HIS A 120 -8.33 11.53 -23.90
C HIS A 120 -8.06 12.67 -24.90
N PRO A 121 -7.03 12.58 -25.76
CA PRO A 121 -6.54 13.70 -26.56
C PRO A 121 -7.55 14.23 -27.59
N THR A 122 -8.45 13.38 -28.08
CA THR A 122 -9.37 13.73 -29.18
C THR A 122 -10.84 13.47 -28.90
N ASN A 123 -11.18 12.86 -27.76
CA ASN A 123 -12.55 12.41 -27.49
C ASN A 123 -12.93 12.76 -26.06
N VAL A 124 -13.72 13.82 -25.92
CA VAL A 124 -14.16 14.36 -24.62
C VAL A 124 -14.93 13.36 -23.76
N ASN A 125 -15.47 12.29 -24.36
CA ASN A 125 -16.26 11.29 -23.65
C ASN A 125 -15.42 10.23 -22.95
N LEU A 126 -14.16 10.05 -23.38
CA LEU A 126 -13.31 8.95 -22.94
C LEU A 126 -12.37 9.33 -21.79
N GLY A 127 -12.56 10.52 -21.21
CA GLY A 127 -11.86 10.94 -20.00
C GLY A 127 -12.26 10.10 -18.78
N PHE A 128 -11.28 9.72 -17.98
CA PHE A 128 -11.50 8.87 -16.80
C PHE A 128 -10.50 9.18 -15.69
N LEU A 129 -10.82 8.70 -14.48
CA LEU A 129 -9.93 8.72 -13.33
C LEU A 129 -9.35 7.32 -13.12
N TRP A 130 -8.04 7.18 -13.01
CA TRP A 130 -7.48 6.05 -12.27
C TRP A 130 -7.73 6.33 -10.80
N PHE A 131 -8.74 5.70 -10.20
CA PHE A 131 -9.14 5.94 -8.83
C PHE A 131 -8.64 4.83 -7.91
N GLY A 132 -7.90 5.19 -6.87
CA GLY A 132 -7.41 4.29 -5.84
C GLY A 132 -7.88 4.75 -4.46
N PRO A 133 -8.94 4.16 -3.89
CA PRO A 133 -9.32 4.46 -2.51
C PRO A 133 -8.30 3.85 -1.54
N TYR A 134 -8.04 4.52 -0.42
CA TYR A 134 -6.95 4.27 0.55
C TYR A 134 -5.57 4.78 0.08
N ALA A 135 -4.52 4.49 0.85
CA ALA A 135 -3.18 5.01 0.67
C ALA A 135 -2.51 4.50 -0.63
N PRO A 136 -1.81 5.36 -1.39
CA PRO A 136 -1.18 5.01 -2.67
C PRO A 136 -0.25 3.78 -2.67
N HIS A 137 0.41 3.49 -1.55
CA HIS A 137 1.33 2.35 -1.45
C HIS A 137 0.61 0.99 -1.34
N ALA A 138 -0.70 0.98 -1.08
CA ALA A 138 -1.50 -0.20 -0.77
C ALA A 138 -2.89 -0.16 -1.41
N THR A 139 -3.05 0.60 -2.48
CA THR A 139 -4.30 0.68 -3.26
C THR A 139 -4.11 0.03 -4.62
N ILE A 140 -5.21 -0.42 -5.22
CA ILE A 140 -5.30 -0.85 -6.61
C ILE A 140 -6.07 0.25 -7.35
N TYR A 141 -5.47 0.84 -8.38
CA TYR A 141 -6.14 1.87 -9.17
C TYR A 141 -7.09 1.23 -10.17
N VAL A 142 -8.33 1.72 -10.22
CA VAL A 142 -9.35 1.27 -11.17
C VAL A 142 -9.82 2.43 -12.06
N PRO A 143 -9.96 2.23 -13.39
CA PRO A 143 -10.51 3.26 -14.27
C PRO A 143 -11.99 3.53 -13.99
N ILE A 144 -12.33 4.77 -13.66
CA ILE A 144 -13.70 5.27 -13.51
C ILE A 144 -13.94 6.39 -14.53
N PHE A 145 -14.80 6.15 -15.52
CA PHE A 145 -15.10 7.14 -16.54
C PHE A 145 -15.91 8.30 -15.98
N VAL A 146 -15.57 9.52 -16.41
CA VAL A 146 -16.30 10.73 -16.00
C VAL A 146 -17.73 10.69 -16.54
N ARG A 147 -17.91 10.15 -17.74
CA ARG A 147 -19.21 9.99 -18.41
C ARG A 147 -19.90 8.68 -18.02
N THR A 148 -20.09 8.47 -16.73
CA THR A 148 -20.88 7.36 -16.16
C THR A 148 -22.24 7.88 -15.69
N ALA A 149 -23.28 7.03 -15.70
CA ALA A 149 -24.59 7.37 -15.15
C ALA A 149 -24.57 7.36 -13.61
N ASP A 150 -23.82 6.42 -13.04
CA ASP A 150 -23.69 6.21 -11.60
C ASP A 150 -22.25 5.87 -11.22
N VAL A 151 -21.86 6.18 -9.99
CA VAL A 151 -20.58 5.76 -9.43
C VAL A 151 -20.67 4.28 -9.03
N PRO A 152 -19.69 3.42 -9.37
CA PRO A 152 -19.74 2.01 -8.98
C PRO A 152 -19.86 1.83 -7.47
N ALA A 153 -20.65 0.85 -7.05
CA ALA A 153 -21.01 0.68 -5.65
C ALA A 153 -19.80 0.39 -4.74
N GLU A 154 -18.78 -0.27 -5.29
CA GLU A 154 -17.54 -0.66 -4.59
C GLU A 154 -16.66 0.55 -4.25
N VAL A 155 -16.70 1.61 -5.06
CA VAL A 155 -15.91 2.84 -4.86
C VAL A 155 -16.73 4.00 -4.30
N GLY A 156 -18.04 4.02 -4.57
CA GLY A 156 -18.96 5.06 -4.11
C GLY A 156 -19.40 4.91 -2.64
N ARG A 157 -19.01 3.82 -1.96
CA ARG A 157 -19.38 3.54 -0.57
C ARG A 157 -18.14 3.30 0.28
N GLY A 158 -17.98 4.08 1.35
CA GLY A 158 -16.86 3.94 2.29
C GLY A 158 -17.07 4.82 3.51
N SER A 159 -17.73 4.29 4.54
CA SER A 159 -17.82 4.97 5.84
C SER A 159 -16.61 4.58 6.68
N LEU A 160 -15.88 5.55 7.23
CA LEU A 160 -14.83 5.30 8.22
C LEU A 160 -15.38 4.76 9.55
N ARG A 161 -16.70 4.78 9.75
CA ARG A 161 -17.35 4.37 11.00
C ARG A 161 -17.66 2.88 11.07
N GLN A 162 -17.69 2.19 9.93
CA GLN A 162 -18.07 0.78 9.88
C GLN A 162 -17.35 0.07 8.74
N PHE A 163 -16.73 -1.07 9.05
CA PHE A 163 -16.14 -1.96 8.07
C PHE A 163 -17.20 -2.48 7.08
N ASN A 164 -16.85 -2.48 5.79
CA ASN A 164 -17.70 -3.01 4.73
C ASN A 164 -16.84 -3.79 3.73
N SER A 165 -17.03 -5.12 3.66
CA SER A 165 -16.29 -5.99 2.74
C SER A 165 -16.60 -5.78 1.27
N SER A 166 -17.70 -5.10 0.93
CA SER A 166 -18.05 -4.73 -0.44
C SER A 166 -17.48 -3.38 -0.87
N SER A 167 -16.64 -2.75 -0.04
CA SER A 167 -15.99 -1.47 -0.33
C SER A 167 -14.53 -1.68 -0.70
N LEU A 168 -14.12 -1.12 -1.84
CA LEU A 168 -12.73 -1.17 -2.29
C LEU A 168 -11.80 -0.44 -1.31
N PHE A 169 -12.28 0.62 -0.65
CA PHE A 169 -11.54 1.31 0.41
C PHE A 169 -11.16 0.36 1.54
N TRP A 170 -12.14 -0.38 2.09
CA TRP A 170 -11.90 -1.27 3.21
C TRP A 170 -11.06 -2.50 2.83
N ALA A 171 -11.22 -3.01 1.61
CA ALA A 171 -10.36 -4.08 1.09
C ALA A 171 -8.89 -3.63 0.99
N ASN A 172 -8.63 -2.47 0.39
CA ASN A 172 -7.27 -1.91 0.29
C ASN A 172 -6.69 -1.55 1.67
N LEU A 173 -7.51 -1.00 2.57
CA LEU A 173 -7.09 -0.70 3.94
C LEU A 173 -6.68 -1.98 4.70
N ALA A 174 -7.44 -3.07 4.55
CA ALA A 174 -7.10 -4.35 5.17
C ALA A 174 -5.77 -4.90 4.63
N VAL A 175 -5.56 -4.83 3.32
CA VAL A 175 -4.27 -5.17 2.68
C VAL A 175 -3.15 -4.33 3.26
N GLY A 176 -3.27 -3.00 3.26
CA GLY A 176 -2.22 -2.09 3.71
C GLY A 176 -1.86 -2.28 5.18
N ASN A 177 -2.86 -2.35 6.07
CA ASN A 177 -2.64 -2.56 7.49
C ASN A 177 -1.96 -3.91 7.79
N TYR A 178 -2.39 -4.99 7.13
CA TYR A 178 -1.76 -6.29 7.31
C TYR A 178 -0.34 -6.32 6.75
N ALA A 179 -0.17 -5.81 5.53
CA ALA A 179 1.12 -5.79 4.85
C ALA A 179 2.17 -4.97 5.60
N SER A 180 1.76 -3.91 6.29
CA SER A 180 2.64 -3.03 7.07
C SER A 180 3.42 -3.77 8.16
N LEU A 181 2.87 -4.85 8.71
CA LEU A 181 3.56 -5.68 9.71
C LEU A 181 4.86 -6.29 9.16
N TRP A 182 4.88 -6.64 7.88
CA TRP A 182 5.95 -7.36 7.21
C TRP A 182 6.33 -6.72 5.88
N TYR A 183 6.38 -5.38 5.84
CA TYR A 183 6.45 -4.58 4.61
C TYR A 183 7.51 -5.05 3.62
N LYS A 184 8.72 -5.39 4.10
CA LYS A 184 9.83 -5.90 3.28
C LYS A 184 9.44 -7.12 2.45
N PHE A 185 8.62 -8.02 3.01
CA PHE A 185 8.22 -9.28 2.39
C PHE A 185 6.93 -9.17 1.58
N THR A 186 5.99 -8.35 2.05
CA THR A 186 4.65 -8.21 1.46
C THR A 186 4.63 -7.23 0.29
N ARG A 187 5.45 -6.17 0.32
CA ARG A 187 5.46 -5.10 -0.69
C ARG A 187 5.70 -5.61 -2.12
N PRO A 188 6.62 -6.55 -2.40
CA PRO A 188 6.79 -7.09 -3.75
C PRO A 188 5.52 -7.79 -4.28
N VAL A 189 4.83 -8.55 -3.43
CA VAL A 189 3.59 -9.27 -3.81
C VAL A 189 2.44 -8.29 -4.08
N MET A 190 2.35 -7.23 -3.28
CA MET A 190 1.39 -6.14 -3.50
C MET A 190 1.68 -5.40 -4.80
N ALA A 191 2.95 -5.05 -5.06
CA ALA A 191 3.37 -4.39 -6.31
C ALA A 191 3.00 -5.20 -7.53
N ASP A 192 3.23 -6.51 -7.46
CA ASP A 192 2.96 -7.41 -8.55
C ASP A 192 1.47 -7.53 -8.82
N THR A 193 0.67 -7.67 -7.78
CA THR A 193 -0.79 -7.73 -7.91
C THR A 193 -1.37 -6.43 -8.45
N GLN A 194 -0.92 -5.30 -7.93
CA GLN A 194 -1.31 -3.97 -8.41
C GLN A 194 -1.02 -3.84 -9.91
N ARG A 195 0.22 -4.12 -10.33
CA ARG A 195 0.63 -4.07 -11.75
C ARG A 195 -0.22 -4.99 -12.62
N ARG A 196 -0.42 -6.26 -12.24
CA ARG A 196 -1.22 -7.19 -13.05
C ARG A 196 -2.65 -6.71 -13.28
N VAL A 197 -3.28 -6.10 -12.27
CA VAL A 197 -4.65 -5.58 -12.41
C VAL A 197 -4.66 -4.33 -13.27
N GLU A 198 -3.73 -3.40 -13.04
CA GLU A 198 -3.64 -2.15 -13.78
C GLU A 198 -3.26 -2.36 -15.26
N ASP A 199 -2.32 -3.27 -15.55
CA ASP A 199 -1.88 -3.63 -16.91
C ASP A 199 -3.00 -4.27 -17.73
N VAL A 200 -3.86 -5.11 -17.11
CA VAL A 200 -5.04 -5.68 -17.77
C VAL A 200 -6.09 -4.59 -18.03
N ALA A 201 -6.31 -3.72 -17.04
CA ALA A 201 -7.29 -2.64 -17.13
C ALA A 201 -6.95 -1.64 -18.23
N GLY A 202 -5.68 -1.26 -18.37
CA GLY A 202 -5.19 -0.45 -19.46
C GLY A 202 -3.71 -0.69 -19.67
N ALA A 203 -3.25 -0.69 -20.91
CA ALA A 203 -1.81 -0.68 -21.16
C ALA A 203 -1.25 0.65 -20.64
N LEU A 204 -0.91 0.71 -19.35
CA LEU A 204 0.31 1.39 -18.95
C LEU A 204 1.37 0.74 -19.82
N ARG A 205 1.74 1.41 -20.92
CA ARG A 205 2.93 1.06 -21.68
C ARG A 205 4.05 1.07 -20.66
N CYS A 206 4.37 -0.10 -20.14
CA CYS A 206 5.54 -0.30 -19.33
C CYS A 206 6.70 0.23 -20.17
N CYS A 207 7.19 1.41 -19.83
CA CYS A 207 8.59 1.72 -20.00
C CYS A 207 9.36 0.80 -19.06
N ALA A 208 9.27 -0.52 -19.28
CA ALA A 208 10.11 -1.49 -18.64
C ALA A 208 11.50 -1.24 -19.20
N THR A 209 12.44 -0.95 -18.31
CA THR A 209 13.88 -0.81 -18.53
C THR A 209 14.56 -2.08 -19.09
N HIS A 210 13.79 -3.06 -19.58
CA HIS A 210 14.26 -4.29 -20.21
C HIS A 210 13.54 -4.50 -21.56
N ALA A 211 14.15 -3.99 -22.62
CA ALA A 211 13.67 -4.13 -24.00
C ALA A 211 13.45 -5.60 -24.45
N ALA A 212 14.14 -6.57 -23.83
CA ALA A 212 14.04 -7.99 -24.18
C ALA A 212 12.74 -8.67 -23.71
N ILE A 213 12.18 -8.27 -22.56
CA ILE A 213 10.90 -8.81 -22.06
C ILE A 213 9.73 -8.11 -22.76
N HIS A 214 9.88 -6.82 -23.09
CA HIS A 214 8.90 -6.03 -23.85
C HIS A 214 8.61 -6.65 -25.23
N ALA A 215 9.63 -7.10 -25.97
CA ALA A 215 9.42 -7.75 -27.27
C ALA A 215 8.72 -9.12 -27.17
N MET A 216 8.91 -9.86 -26.07
CA MET A 216 8.29 -11.18 -25.88
C MET A 216 6.82 -11.05 -25.42
N VAL A 217 6.52 -10.12 -24.52
CA VAL A 217 5.17 -9.90 -23.97
C VAL A 217 4.29 -9.05 -24.91
N CYS A 218 4.85 -8.04 -25.59
CA CYS A 218 4.09 -7.16 -26.49
C CYS A 218 3.98 -7.68 -27.94
N SER A 219 4.52 -8.88 -28.24
CA SER A 219 4.35 -9.51 -29.57
C SER A 219 2.94 -10.06 -29.80
N HIS A 220 2.14 -10.19 -28.74
CA HIS A 220 0.69 -10.40 -28.84
C HIS A 220 0.02 -9.12 -28.37
N ALA A 221 -0.51 -8.34 -29.32
CA ALA A 221 -1.51 -7.32 -29.04
C ALA A 221 -2.76 -8.03 -28.47
N VAL A 222 -2.75 -8.30 -27.16
CA VAL A 222 -4.00 -8.50 -26.44
C VAL A 222 -4.55 -7.09 -26.27
N ASP A 223 -5.64 -6.80 -26.98
CA ASP A 223 -6.34 -5.53 -26.82
C ASP A 223 -6.67 -5.36 -25.33
N THR A 224 -6.11 -4.31 -24.71
CA THR A 224 -6.38 -4.04 -23.29
C THR A 224 -7.85 -3.74 -23.07
N GLU A 225 -8.36 -3.97 -21.87
CA GLU A 225 -9.79 -3.74 -21.60
C GLU A 225 -10.21 -2.30 -21.93
N LEU A 226 -9.34 -1.31 -21.68
CA LEU A 226 -9.59 0.09 -22.03
C LEU A 226 -9.71 0.31 -23.54
N ALA A 227 -8.90 -0.36 -24.36
CA ALA A 227 -8.97 -0.25 -25.82
C ALA A 227 -10.30 -0.81 -26.35
N VAL A 228 -10.71 -1.96 -25.83
CA VAL A 228 -12.02 -2.56 -26.16
C VAL A 228 -13.17 -1.63 -25.76
N VAL A 229 -13.09 -1.02 -24.58
CA VAL A 229 -14.09 -0.06 -24.10
C VAL A 229 -14.16 1.18 -25.00
N TYR A 230 -13.01 1.66 -25.51
CA TYR A 230 -12.98 2.81 -26.42
C TYR A 230 -13.68 2.51 -27.73
N ASP A 231 -13.41 1.34 -28.33
CA ASP A 231 -14.06 0.91 -29.58
C ASP A 231 -15.57 0.70 -29.37
N GLU A 232 -15.97 0.06 -28.27
CA GLU A 232 -17.39 -0.15 -27.93
C GLU A 232 -18.10 1.20 -27.70
N ALA A 233 -17.47 2.15 -27.00
CA ALA A 233 -18.03 3.47 -26.75
C ALA A 233 -18.18 4.28 -28.04
N GLN A 234 -17.21 4.22 -28.96
CA GLN A 234 -17.33 4.88 -30.26
C GLN A 234 -18.45 4.28 -31.11
N ALA A 235 -18.56 2.94 -31.15
CA ALA A 235 -19.64 2.26 -31.85
C ALA A 235 -21.02 2.60 -31.26
N ALA A 236 -21.12 2.64 -29.92
CA ALA A 236 -22.35 3.00 -29.23
C ALA A 236 -22.75 4.47 -29.47
N LEU A 237 -21.77 5.39 -29.57
CA LEU A 237 -22.04 6.79 -29.93
C LEU A 237 -22.68 6.89 -31.31
N ALA A 238 -22.14 6.16 -32.29
CA ALA A 238 -22.64 6.19 -33.66
C ALA A 238 -24.05 5.62 -33.81
N LYS A 239 -24.41 4.62 -32.99
CA LYS A 239 -25.68 3.88 -33.10
C LYS A 239 -26.78 4.41 -32.18
N GLU A 240 -26.42 4.76 -30.94
CA GLU A 240 -27.33 5.00 -29.82
C GLU A 240 -27.11 6.38 -29.17
N GLY A 241 -26.18 7.17 -29.72
CA GLY A 241 -25.88 8.52 -29.24
C GLY A 241 -25.38 8.54 -27.81
N ASP A 242 -25.74 9.62 -27.11
CA ASP A 242 -25.26 9.92 -25.76
C ASP A 242 -25.62 8.85 -24.71
N VAL A 243 -26.79 8.22 -24.86
CA VAL A 243 -27.28 7.16 -23.96
C VAL A 243 -26.44 5.89 -24.13
N GLY A 244 -26.11 5.53 -25.37
CA GLY A 244 -25.27 4.37 -25.69
C GLY A 244 -23.88 4.48 -25.04
N VAL A 245 -23.19 5.60 -25.27
CA VAL A 245 -21.86 5.84 -24.68
C VAL A 245 -21.91 5.76 -23.16
N THR A 246 -22.85 6.46 -22.54
CA THR A 246 -22.98 6.50 -21.08
C THR A 246 -23.21 5.09 -20.52
N SER A 247 -24.04 4.28 -21.17
CA SER A 247 -24.28 2.88 -20.80
C SER A 247 -23.01 2.02 -20.85
N VAL A 248 -22.24 2.11 -21.94
CA VAL A 248 -20.97 1.38 -22.10
C VAL A 248 -19.97 1.78 -21.02
N LEU A 249 -19.74 3.08 -20.84
CA LEU A 249 -18.76 3.58 -19.88
C LEU A 249 -19.17 3.31 -18.42
N THR A 250 -20.47 3.28 -18.13
CA THR A 250 -21.00 2.85 -16.82
C THR A 250 -20.72 1.37 -16.57
N ARG A 251 -21.02 0.50 -17.54
CA ARG A 251 -20.68 -0.94 -17.45
C ARG A 251 -19.19 -1.15 -17.24
N ALA A 252 -18.36 -0.46 -18.02
CA ALA A 252 -16.91 -0.57 -17.93
C ALA A 252 -16.41 -0.15 -16.53
N SER A 253 -16.85 0.99 -16.02
CA SER A 253 -16.48 1.48 -14.68
C SER A 253 -16.88 0.49 -13.58
N ASN A 254 -18.09 -0.10 -13.66
CA ASN A 254 -18.54 -1.15 -12.73
C ASN A 254 -17.69 -2.42 -12.82
N LYS A 255 -17.31 -2.83 -14.04
CA LYS A 255 -16.44 -4.00 -14.25
C LYS A 255 -15.04 -3.77 -13.66
N PHE A 256 -14.46 -2.59 -13.88
CA PHE A 256 -13.16 -2.24 -13.32
C PHE A 256 -13.20 -2.19 -11.78
N ALA A 257 -14.21 -1.56 -11.20
CA ALA A 257 -14.37 -1.48 -9.75
C ALA A 257 -14.55 -2.86 -9.09
N SER A 258 -15.41 -3.72 -9.65
CA SER A 258 -15.62 -5.09 -9.15
C SER A 258 -14.37 -5.96 -9.30
N THR A 259 -13.62 -5.81 -10.40
CA THR A 259 -12.33 -6.51 -10.61
C THR A 259 -11.28 -6.05 -9.58
N GLY A 260 -11.17 -4.74 -9.33
CA GLY A 260 -10.28 -4.20 -8.31
C GLY A 260 -10.62 -4.71 -6.91
N LEU A 261 -11.91 -4.75 -6.54
CA LEU A 261 -12.36 -5.28 -5.25
C LEU A 261 -12.05 -6.77 -5.10
N ALA A 262 -12.31 -7.56 -6.14
CA ALA A 262 -11.99 -8.99 -6.14
C ALA A 262 -10.47 -9.21 -5.98
N ALA A 263 -9.65 -8.44 -6.69
CA ALA A 263 -8.20 -8.53 -6.62
C ALA A 263 -7.66 -8.12 -5.23
N ALA A 264 -8.15 -7.03 -4.65
CA ALA A 264 -7.77 -6.59 -3.31
C ALA A 264 -8.15 -7.63 -2.23
N THR A 265 -9.34 -8.22 -2.36
CA THR A 265 -9.82 -9.27 -1.46
C THR A 265 -8.95 -10.54 -1.57
N ALA A 266 -8.66 -10.99 -2.80
CA ALA A 266 -7.80 -12.13 -3.04
C ALA A 266 -6.36 -11.88 -2.55
N LEU A 267 -5.84 -10.66 -2.75
CA LEU A 267 -4.54 -10.26 -2.24
C LEU A 267 -4.50 -10.34 -0.71
N PHE A 268 -5.52 -9.84 -0.01
CA PHE A 268 -5.58 -9.95 1.44
C PHE A 268 -5.54 -11.42 1.90
N GLN A 269 -6.30 -12.29 1.25
CA GLN A 269 -6.29 -13.73 1.54
C GLN A 269 -4.92 -14.37 1.29
N ASP A 270 -4.26 -14.03 0.18
CA ASP A 270 -2.89 -14.50 -0.12
C ASP A 270 -1.89 -13.98 0.93
N LEU A 271 -1.98 -12.71 1.32
CA LEU A 271 -1.07 -12.16 2.33
C LEU A 271 -1.24 -12.86 3.67
N VAL A 272 -2.47 -13.08 4.13
CA VAL A 272 -2.73 -13.76 5.41
C VAL A 272 -2.28 -15.22 5.40
N THR A 273 -2.41 -15.91 4.27
CA THR A 273 -2.01 -17.32 4.16
C THR A 273 -0.51 -17.49 3.93
N ARG A 274 0.16 -16.52 3.30
CA ARG A 274 1.58 -16.58 2.98
C ARG A 274 2.46 -15.97 4.05
N PHE A 275 2.00 -14.93 4.75
CA PHE A 275 2.82 -14.11 5.64
C PHE A 275 2.21 -14.02 7.04
N HIS A 276 2.29 -15.09 7.83
CA HIS A 276 1.69 -15.14 9.17
C HIS A 276 2.67 -15.68 10.23
N ASN A 277 2.39 -15.34 11.49
CA ASN A 277 3.13 -15.80 12.67
C ASN A 277 4.65 -15.57 12.60
N GLY A 278 5.09 -14.47 11.95
CA GLY A 278 6.51 -14.17 11.75
C GLY A 278 7.21 -15.11 10.76
N SER A 279 6.46 -15.72 9.84
CA SER A 279 7.00 -16.67 8.87
C SER A 279 6.38 -16.49 7.47
N VAL A 280 7.18 -16.78 6.46
CA VAL A 280 6.78 -16.90 5.06
C VAL A 280 6.50 -18.38 4.78
N VAL A 281 5.27 -18.69 4.38
CA VAL A 281 4.89 -20.01 3.89
C VAL A 281 5.18 -20.08 2.39
N ILE A 282 6.02 -21.03 2.01
CA ILE A 282 6.47 -21.26 0.64
C ILE A 282 5.85 -22.56 0.15
N LYS A 283 5.36 -22.57 -1.10
CA LYS A 283 4.68 -23.71 -1.75
C LYS A 283 3.38 -24.13 -1.05
N SER A 284 2.56 -23.16 -0.68
CA SER A 284 1.27 -23.39 0.01
C SER A 284 0.28 -24.26 -0.78
N THR A 285 0.46 -24.42 -2.09
CA THR A 285 -0.41 -25.23 -2.97
C THR A 285 0.12 -26.64 -3.23
N GLU A 286 1.31 -27.01 -2.75
CA GLU A 286 1.88 -28.35 -2.88
C GLU A 286 1.49 -29.25 -1.69
N HIS A 287 1.62 -30.57 -1.84
CA HIS A 287 1.32 -31.54 -0.77
C HIS A 287 2.19 -31.34 0.49
N SER A 288 3.34 -30.66 0.36
CA SER A 288 4.18 -30.24 1.47
C SER A 288 4.56 -28.77 1.30
N PHE A 289 4.28 -27.95 2.31
CA PHE A 289 4.75 -26.56 2.37
C PHE A 289 6.04 -26.45 3.18
N SER A 290 6.80 -25.39 2.95
CA SER A 290 7.98 -25.04 3.75
C SER A 290 7.76 -23.69 4.44
N VAL A 291 8.36 -23.52 5.62
CA VAL A 291 8.18 -22.33 6.45
C VAL A 291 9.54 -21.67 6.64
N GLN A 292 9.66 -20.40 6.27
CA GLN A 292 10.85 -19.60 6.48
C GLN A 292 10.54 -18.46 7.47
N TYR A 293 11.28 -18.36 8.56
CA TYR A 293 11.06 -17.29 9.54
C TYR A 293 11.51 -15.92 9.00
N MET A 294 10.67 -14.91 9.21
CA MET A 294 10.94 -13.51 8.96
C MET A 294 11.78 -12.93 10.11
N GLY A 295 12.99 -13.47 10.28
CA GLY A 295 13.94 -13.01 11.30
C GLY A 295 14.54 -11.65 10.96
N TYR A 296 15.11 -11.00 11.97
CA TYR A 296 15.96 -9.84 11.74
C TYR A 296 17.21 -10.24 10.93
N PRO A 297 17.75 -9.35 10.08
CA PRO A 297 19.01 -9.61 9.42
C PRO A 297 20.12 -9.92 10.43
N THR A 298 21.02 -10.85 10.09
CA THR A 298 22.14 -11.23 10.95
C THR A 298 22.96 -10.03 11.40
N TRP A 299 23.28 -9.10 10.49
CA TRP A 299 24.00 -7.87 10.82
C TRP A 299 23.32 -7.03 11.91
N TRP A 300 21.98 -7.00 11.94
CA TRP A 300 21.25 -6.22 12.93
C TRP A 300 21.29 -6.91 14.29
N LEU A 301 21.07 -8.22 14.29
CA LEU A 301 21.19 -9.06 15.48
C LEU A 301 22.59 -8.98 16.09
N ASP A 302 23.63 -8.96 15.25
CA ASP A 302 25.01 -8.73 15.67
C ASP A 302 25.18 -7.33 16.26
N SER A 303 24.65 -6.29 15.60
CA SER A 303 24.78 -4.90 16.03
C SER A 303 24.12 -4.59 17.38
N VAL A 304 23.02 -5.27 17.70
CA VAL A 304 22.32 -5.13 18.99
C VAL A 304 22.83 -6.12 20.04
N GLY A 305 23.85 -6.92 19.71
CA GLY A 305 24.43 -7.90 20.61
C GLY A 305 23.51 -9.07 20.95
N TYR A 306 22.52 -9.37 20.09
CA TYR A 306 21.56 -10.45 20.30
C TYR A 306 22.25 -11.81 20.51
N TYR A 307 23.30 -12.08 19.74
CA TYR A 307 24.12 -13.30 19.88
C TYR A 307 25.27 -13.15 20.88
N ASN A 308 25.56 -11.92 21.34
CA ASN A 308 26.66 -11.64 22.27
C ASN A 308 26.29 -11.82 23.75
N SER A 309 25.02 -12.11 24.08
CA SER A 309 24.61 -12.41 25.45
C SER A 309 24.91 -13.86 25.85
N THR A 310 26.18 -14.27 25.84
CA THR A 310 26.72 -15.38 26.68
C THR A 310 28.25 -15.53 26.66
N GLN A 311 29.03 -14.45 26.50
CA GLN A 311 30.48 -14.52 26.79
C GLN A 311 31.05 -13.28 27.50
N ALA A 312 30.21 -12.54 28.24
CA ALA A 312 30.69 -11.46 29.10
C ALA A 312 30.20 -11.67 30.53
N GLY A 313 30.99 -12.38 31.34
CA GLY A 313 30.86 -12.36 32.81
C GLY A 313 30.48 -13.65 33.53
N LEU A 314 30.65 -14.83 32.92
CA LEU A 314 30.79 -16.06 33.71
C LEU A 314 32.27 -16.42 33.69
N ASP A 315 32.96 -16.16 34.81
CA ASP A 315 34.25 -16.78 35.11
C ASP A 315 34.16 -18.28 34.81
N ASP A 316 35.15 -18.78 34.07
CA ASP A 316 35.38 -20.20 33.78
C ASP A 316 35.59 -21.00 35.08
N SER A 317 34.51 -21.23 35.83
CA SER A 317 34.38 -22.42 36.67
C SER A 317 33.74 -23.50 35.83
N PRO A 318 34.45 -24.58 35.48
CA PRO A 318 33.94 -25.59 34.57
C PRO A 318 32.90 -26.44 35.32
N CYS A 319 31.64 -26.03 35.27
CA CYS A 319 30.50 -26.92 35.48
C CYS A 319 30.28 -27.76 34.22
N ASN A 320 31.33 -28.45 33.76
CA ASN A 320 31.16 -29.65 32.97
C ASN A 320 30.56 -30.67 33.93
N VAL A 321 29.25 -30.94 33.82
CA VAL A 321 28.70 -32.17 34.37
C VAL A 321 29.30 -33.30 33.56
N TYR A 322 30.45 -33.80 34.01
CA TYR A 322 31.00 -35.06 33.54
C TYR A 322 30.03 -36.14 34.01
N VAL A 323 29.07 -36.47 33.15
CA VAL A 323 28.41 -37.77 33.24
C VAL A 323 29.46 -38.80 32.86
N SER A 324 30.28 -39.19 33.84
CA SER A 324 31.29 -40.21 33.65
C SER A 324 30.59 -41.53 33.33
N GLY A 325 31.20 -42.36 32.48
CA GLY A 325 30.65 -43.68 32.16
C GLY A 325 30.30 -44.53 33.39
N GLY A 326 30.95 -44.26 34.53
CA GLY A 326 30.63 -44.86 35.82
C GLY A 326 29.24 -44.50 36.38
N ILE A 327 28.78 -43.26 36.20
CA ILE A 327 27.44 -42.83 36.66
C ILE A 327 26.35 -43.49 35.82
N ILE A 328 26.54 -43.57 34.50
CA ILE A 328 25.61 -44.26 33.59
C ILE A 328 25.60 -45.76 33.90
N ALA A 329 26.77 -46.38 34.09
CA ALA A 329 26.87 -47.80 34.45
C ALA A 329 26.18 -48.10 35.80
N ALA A 330 26.36 -47.25 36.82
CA ALA A 330 25.70 -47.40 38.11
C ALA A 330 24.17 -47.31 37.98
N PHE A 331 23.67 -46.39 37.15
CA PHE A 331 22.23 -46.25 36.91
C PHE A 331 21.66 -47.45 36.15
N CYS A 332 22.35 -47.95 35.13
CA CYS A 332 21.95 -49.17 34.41
C CYS A 332 21.94 -50.40 35.32
N VAL A 333 22.94 -50.56 36.19
CA VAL A 333 23.00 -51.66 37.16
C VAL A 333 21.86 -51.57 38.18
N LEU A 334 21.52 -50.37 38.65
CA LEU A 334 20.39 -50.16 39.56
C LEU A 334 19.05 -50.55 38.91
N VAL A 335 18.82 -50.12 37.67
CA VAL A 335 17.58 -50.43 36.94
C VAL A 335 17.47 -51.92 36.64
N VAL A 336 18.53 -52.55 36.15
CA VAL A 336 18.54 -54.00 35.88
C VAL A 336 18.41 -54.81 37.17
N GLY A 337 19.07 -54.39 38.25
CA GLY A 337 18.96 -55.00 39.57
C GLY A 337 17.54 -54.90 40.14
N ALA A 338 16.88 -53.75 40.01
CA ALA A 338 15.50 -53.56 40.45
C ALA A 338 14.51 -54.44 39.66
N MET A 339 14.69 -54.57 38.34
CA MET A 339 13.88 -55.47 37.52
C MET A 339 14.09 -56.94 37.89
N ALA A 340 15.34 -57.36 38.12
CA ALA A 340 15.65 -58.72 38.54
C ALA A 340 15.09 -59.05 39.93
N ALA A 341 15.21 -58.11 40.88
CA ALA A 341 14.62 -58.25 42.21
C ALA A 341 13.09 -58.31 42.15
N GLY A 342 12.45 -57.47 41.33
CA GLY A 342 11.00 -57.50 41.09
C GLY A 342 10.54 -58.83 40.49
N PHE A 343 11.28 -59.38 39.53
CA PHE A 343 10.97 -60.68 38.92
C PHE A 343 11.10 -61.84 39.92
N ILE A 344 12.17 -61.85 40.73
CA ILE A 344 12.38 -62.90 41.75
C ILE A 344 11.33 -62.82 42.86
N LEU A 345 10.99 -61.60 43.32
CA LEU A 345 9.92 -61.39 44.29
C LEU A 345 8.56 -61.80 43.73
N GLY A 346 8.28 -61.49 42.46
CA GLY A 346 7.06 -61.91 41.75
C GLY A 346 6.94 -63.44 41.62
N GLN A 347 8.03 -64.13 41.28
CA GLN A 347 8.04 -65.60 41.22
C GLN A 347 7.84 -66.24 42.61
N ARG A 348 8.39 -65.65 43.68
CA ARG A 348 8.21 -66.14 45.05
C ARG A 348 6.80 -65.87 45.60
N ALA A 349 6.19 -64.74 45.24
CA ALA A 349 4.82 -64.41 45.61
C ALA A 349 3.77 -65.26 44.88
N SER A 350 4.09 -65.78 43.69
CA SER A 350 3.16 -66.60 42.89
C SER A 350 3.06 -68.07 43.33
N ILE A 351 3.78 -68.49 44.38
CA ILE A 351 3.71 -69.85 44.94
C ILE A 351 2.86 -69.83 46.22
N LYS A 352 1.55 -70.11 46.03
CA LYS A 352 0.49 -70.53 46.97
C LYS A 352 -0.66 -69.52 47.14
N LEU A 353 -1.78 -69.80 46.45
CA LEU A 353 -3.00 -70.32 47.09
C LEU A 353 -3.88 -71.00 46.03
N LYS A 354 -4.09 -72.32 46.21
CA LYS A 354 -5.09 -73.14 45.50
C LYS A 354 -6.48 -72.92 46.12
N ARG A 355 -7.51 -73.06 45.27
CA ARG A 355 -8.96 -73.20 45.53
C ARG A 355 -9.72 -71.87 45.75
N GLY A 356 -10.92 -71.67 45.21
CA GLY A 356 -11.79 -72.58 44.47
C GLY A 356 -12.89 -71.82 43.73
N TYR A 357 -13.53 -72.51 42.79
CA TYR A 357 -14.66 -72.03 42.00
C TYR A 357 -15.83 -71.57 42.87
N ALA A 358 -16.48 -70.48 42.45
CA ALA A 358 -17.89 -70.24 42.74
C ALA A 358 -18.57 -69.69 41.49
N PHE A 359 -19.62 -70.41 41.11
CA PHE A 359 -20.52 -70.23 39.98
C PHE A 359 -21.56 -69.16 40.33
N ILE A 360 -21.88 -68.23 39.42
CA ILE A 360 -23.13 -67.46 39.47
C ILE A 360 -23.65 -67.36 38.02
N GLN A 361 -24.93 -67.75 37.87
CA GLN A 361 -25.73 -67.75 36.65
C GLN A 361 -25.80 -66.41 35.93
#